data_AF-A0A5J4U9W2-F1
#
_entry.id   AF-A0A5J4U9W2-F1
#
_cell.length_a   1.000
_cell.length_b   1.000
_cell.length_c   1.000
_cell.angle_alpha   90.00
_cell.angle_beta   90.00
_cell.angle_gamma   90.00
#
_symmetry.space_group_name_H-M   'P 1'
#
loop_
_entity.id
_entity.type
_entity.pdbx_description
1 polymer ?
#
loop_
_entity_poly.entity_id
_entity_poly.type
_entity_poly.pdbx_seq_one_letter_code
_entity_poly.pdbx_strand_id
1 'polypeptide(L)'
;TIKFLYVLAVLAFLNHGRIIPKMKNEACVGEEAIEIGDCTCNGQNNHPDGCICKDSADEECFCGGGDDPLTCLCMDGSYQDCVCPEEEYEHECLSAQYSALRVCIGGDGGSVDPNTCRCVTGAVPTNCECPPSPGGALLEGIPVDPCTCDGDNDPRRGITCAVETNCATEARDPLCLCASGQDTGACICNSDFHNAACVCNELTSGYDIEQCNFDKIEECESGGTVEPGACICQEGGSNHPDGCLCASSTDEDCLCNEIDDNPSPCFTICKEFEYEEGEECLCPSGEDWSAACKVGVCESFNDPAGCGCPPALPGSNDAYTQQQCFDDIEADKYAKLRACEEGDEDEVDQDACKCTPVFHPQGCKCPLDDKTATYTQTRCLDDLAYDALDDCSEETGESEAGCRCLLGFAPTGCDCPLPPIGAPNTDYTEAVCLKEKLCHTLVGQSKLQCECLAEGDPRQGTICPVTDLCTGSTLTDPCICDGSGKDPAGCKCSPTSHPKLCVCDDDSDAVFDESIDTCADVHDYDQLDACTADTGAAGGSCKCVAGKAPKDCSCPLETTPGAYTKAICEAEKIAALPACDGQSSASVSPNTCKCVEGHTPENCVCPVVPAQLAT
;
A
#
# COMPACT_ATOMS: atom_id res chain seq x y z
N THR A 1 -14.63 40.69 -72.10
CA THR A 1 -14.59 41.62 -70.95
C THR A 1 -13.85 41.02 -69.75
N ILE A 2 -12.76 40.28 -70.00
CA ILE A 2 -12.00 39.53 -68.98
C ILE A 2 -10.68 40.24 -68.61
N LYS A 3 -10.32 41.34 -69.29
CA LYS A 3 -9.24 42.25 -68.86
C LYS A 3 -9.72 43.47 -68.04
N PHE A 4 -11.03 43.64 -67.85
CA PHE A 4 -11.60 44.71 -67.00
C PHE A 4 -11.93 44.23 -65.57
N LEU A 5 -12.04 42.92 -65.37
CA LEU A 5 -12.27 42.31 -64.05
C LEU A 5 -10.98 42.14 -63.21
N TYR A 6 -9.80 42.16 -63.83
CA TYR A 6 -8.53 42.05 -63.12
C TYR A 6 -8.08 43.37 -62.45
N VAL A 7 -8.51 44.53 -62.95
CA VAL A 7 -8.20 45.84 -62.34
C VAL A 7 -9.12 46.15 -61.16
N LEU A 8 -10.37 45.65 -61.16
CA LEU A 8 -11.28 45.79 -60.02
C LEU A 8 -10.96 44.80 -58.88
N ALA A 9 -10.39 43.62 -59.17
CA ALA A 9 -9.99 42.66 -58.14
C ALA A 9 -8.72 43.09 -57.36
N VAL A 10 -7.79 43.82 -57.99
CA VAL A 10 -6.57 44.31 -57.31
C VAL A 10 -6.84 45.52 -56.42
N LEU A 11 -7.88 46.33 -56.69
CA LEU A 11 -8.31 47.43 -55.80
C LEU A 11 -9.18 46.96 -54.62
N ALA A 12 -9.78 45.76 -54.69
CA ALA A 12 -10.62 45.22 -53.61
C ALA A 12 -9.83 44.45 -52.53
N PHE A 13 -8.63 43.94 -52.83
CA PHE A 13 -7.79 43.21 -51.85
C PHE A 13 -6.84 44.09 -51.02
N LEU A 14 -6.84 45.42 -51.20
CA LEU A 14 -6.07 46.36 -50.37
C LEU A 14 -6.90 47.16 -49.37
N ASN A 15 -8.16 46.78 -49.10
CA ASN A 15 -9.03 47.64 -48.29
C ASN A 15 -9.89 46.94 -47.22
N HIS A 16 -9.53 45.75 -46.75
CA HIS A 16 -10.09 45.16 -45.52
C HIS A 16 -8.95 44.75 -44.58
N GLY A 17 -8.91 45.40 -43.40
CA GLY A 17 -7.91 45.12 -42.38
C GLY A 17 -7.06 46.32 -41.97
N ARG A 18 -7.69 47.48 -41.76
CA ARG A 18 -7.17 48.53 -40.87
C ARG A 18 -8.31 49.46 -40.51
N ILE A 19 -9.03 49.15 -39.42
CA ILE A 19 -9.39 50.26 -38.53
C ILE A 19 -8.04 50.71 -38.00
N ILE A 20 -7.44 51.67 -38.71
CA ILE A 20 -6.51 52.58 -38.07
C ILE A 20 -7.43 53.25 -37.04
N PRO A 21 -7.30 53.05 -35.72
CA PRO A 21 -7.79 54.10 -34.83
C PRO A 21 -7.18 55.37 -35.38
N LYS A 22 -7.93 56.46 -35.51
CA LYS A 22 -7.28 57.72 -35.82
C LYS A 22 -6.19 57.89 -34.76
N MET A 23 -4.94 57.57 -35.08
CA MET A 23 -3.80 58.06 -34.34
C MET A 23 -3.81 59.54 -34.69
N LYS A 24 -4.68 60.29 -33.99
CA LYS A 24 -4.45 61.70 -33.76
C LYS A 24 -3.21 61.74 -32.89
N ASN A 25 -2.07 61.68 -33.57
CA ASN A 25 -0.82 62.22 -33.06
C ASN A 25 -0.88 63.77 -33.14
N GLU A 26 -2.06 64.32 -32.81
CA GLU A 26 -2.37 65.74 -32.78
C GLU A 26 -2.46 66.08 -31.31
N ALA A 27 -1.61 67.00 -30.86
CA ALA A 27 -1.70 67.59 -29.54
C ALA A 27 -3.14 68.06 -29.28
N CYS A 28 -3.66 67.86 -28.07
CA CYS A 28 -4.98 68.39 -27.70
C CYS A 28 -4.97 69.93 -27.88
N VAL A 29 -5.77 70.46 -28.80
CA VAL A 29 -5.92 71.91 -29.04
C VAL A 29 -7.40 72.29 -29.08
N GLY A 30 -7.89 72.96 -28.03
CA GLY A 30 -9.23 73.56 -27.96
C GLY A 30 -9.94 73.36 -26.62
N GLU A 31 -10.93 74.22 -26.33
CA GLU A 31 -11.81 74.19 -25.13
C GLU A 31 -13.06 73.30 -25.35
N GLU A 32 -12.97 72.23 -26.15
CA GLU A 32 -14.08 71.28 -26.34
C GLU A 32 -13.93 70.07 -25.40
N ALA A 33 -15.05 69.48 -24.96
CA ALA A 33 -15.05 68.26 -24.17
C ALA A 33 -14.49 67.10 -25.01
N ILE A 34 -13.48 66.41 -24.48
CA ILE A 34 -12.75 65.35 -25.17
C ILE A 34 -13.13 64.00 -24.54
N GLU A 35 -13.35 62.93 -25.33
CA GLU A 35 -13.52 61.60 -24.77
C GLU A 35 -12.17 61.01 -24.36
N ILE A 36 -12.17 60.14 -23.34
CA ILE A 36 -10.94 59.54 -22.80
C ILE A 36 -10.20 58.78 -23.92
N GLY A 37 -8.98 59.21 -24.23
CA GLY A 37 -8.13 58.59 -25.24
C GLY A 37 -8.13 59.21 -26.65
N ASP A 38 -8.83 60.33 -26.84
CA ASP A 38 -8.95 61.00 -28.14
C ASP A 38 -7.67 61.76 -28.59
N CYS A 39 -6.79 62.12 -27.65
CA CYS A 39 -5.55 62.84 -27.93
C CYS A 39 -4.48 62.60 -26.85
N THR A 40 -3.21 62.83 -27.21
CA THR A 40 -2.08 62.78 -26.27
C THR A 40 -1.76 64.15 -25.70
N CYS A 41 -1.36 64.17 -24.43
CA CYS A 41 -0.99 65.40 -23.74
C CYS A 41 0.26 66.02 -24.38
N ASN A 42 0.38 67.36 -24.34
CA ASN A 42 1.41 68.09 -25.10
C ASN A 42 2.51 68.69 -24.22
N GLY A 43 2.71 68.21 -22.99
CA GLY A 43 3.84 68.54 -22.11
C GLY A 43 4.06 70.03 -21.79
N GLN A 44 3.14 70.92 -22.13
CA GLN A 44 3.24 72.37 -21.91
C GLN A 44 1.87 72.97 -21.54
N ASN A 45 1.48 72.81 -20.27
CA ASN A 45 0.35 73.50 -19.61
C ASN A 45 -1.04 73.39 -20.28
N ASN A 46 -1.26 72.36 -21.10
CA ASN A 46 -2.59 72.07 -21.66
C ASN A 46 -2.89 70.58 -21.50
N HIS A 47 -3.45 70.24 -20.34
CA HIS A 47 -4.00 68.93 -19.99
C HIS A 47 -5.52 69.04 -19.90
N PRO A 48 -6.24 68.89 -21.01
CA PRO A 48 -7.68 68.71 -20.93
C PRO A 48 -8.01 67.35 -20.31
N ASP A 49 -8.99 67.32 -19.40
CA ASP A 49 -9.50 66.11 -18.77
C ASP A 49 -9.77 65.03 -19.84
N GLY A 50 -9.19 63.84 -19.66
CA GLY A 50 -9.32 62.72 -20.61
C GLY A 50 -8.14 62.51 -21.59
N CYS A 51 -7.07 63.30 -21.54
CA CYS A 51 -5.89 63.08 -22.41
C CYS A 51 -5.03 61.88 -21.96
N ILE A 52 -4.40 61.18 -22.93
CA ILE A 52 -3.44 60.09 -22.69
C ILE A 52 -2.03 60.65 -22.49
N CYS A 53 -1.29 60.13 -21.51
CA CYS A 53 0.10 60.49 -21.27
C CYS A 53 0.97 60.18 -22.49
N LYS A 54 1.80 61.16 -22.88
CA LYS A 54 2.72 61.05 -24.01
C LYS A 54 4.09 60.57 -23.57
N ASP A 55 4.55 61.01 -22.40
CA ASP A 55 5.79 60.56 -21.78
C ASP A 55 5.74 60.73 -20.25
N SER A 56 6.79 60.25 -19.57
CA SER A 56 6.90 60.25 -18.11
C SER A 56 7.02 61.63 -17.45
N ALA A 57 7.00 62.72 -18.22
CA ALA A 57 6.97 64.08 -17.70
C ALA A 57 5.55 64.69 -17.67
N ASP A 58 4.55 63.99 -18.18
CA ASP A 58 3.15 64.41 -18.09
C ASP A 58 2.56 64.12 -16.68
N GLU A 59 1.61 64.95 -16.22
CA GLU A 59 0.88 64.78 -14.95
C GLU A 59 -0.63 64.86 -15.24
N GLU A 60 -1.49 64.30 -14.38
CA GLU A 60 -2.97 64.37 -14.51
C GLU A 60 -3.50 63.87 -15.89
N CYS A 61 -2.99 62.72 -16.35
CA CYS A 61 -3.37 62.09 -17.63
C CYS A 61 -3.65 60.59 -17.48
N PHE A 62 -4.37 60.02 -18.44
CA PHE A 62 -4.68 58.59 -18.50
C PHE A 62 -3.53 57.76 -19.09
N CYS A 63 -3.27 56.58 -18.53
CA CYS A 63 -2.19 55.70 -19.00
C CYS A 63 -2.45 55.20 -20.43
N GLY A 64 -1.46 55.30 -21.32
CA GLY A 64 -1.54 54.91 -22.73
C GLY A 64 -0.55 53.82 -23.18
N GLY A 65 0.44 53.45 -22.36
CA GLY A 65 1.45 52.42 -22.67
C GLY A 65 2.81 52.61 -21.97
N GLY A 66 3.81 51.80 -22.37
CA GLY A 66 5.03 51.53 -21.59
C GLY A 66 6.03 52.67 -21.29
N ASP A 67 5.71 53.93 -21.58
CA ASP A 67 6.51 55.11 -21.19
C ASP A 67 5.72 56.08 -20.26
N ASP A 68 4.59 55.63 -19.69
CA ASP A 68 3.72 56.42 -18.80
C ASP A 68 4.39 56.74 -17.44
N PRO A 69 4.03 57.87 -16.80
CA PRO A 69 4.44 58.17 -15.42
C PRO A 69 3.74 57.24 -14.42
N LEU A 70 4.41 56.90 -13.31
CA LEU A 70 3.86 56.06 -12.22
C LEU A 70 2.57 56.61 -11.58
N THR A 71 2.18 57.84 -11.90
CA THR A 71 1.03 58.56 -11.34
C THR A 71 -0.09 58.76 -12.36
N CYS A 72 -0.06 58.11 -13.52
CA CYS A 72 -1.14 58.21 -14.51
C CYS A 72 -2.43 57.53 -14.00
N LEU A 73 -3.58 58.05 -14.45
CA LEU A 73 -4.91 57.54 -14.10
C LEU A 73 -5.26 56.31 -14.95
N CYS A 74 -5.89 55.30 -14.35
CA CYS A 74 -6.27 54.08 -15.06
C CYS A 74 -7.38 54.33 -16.10
N MET A 75 -7.20 53.84 -17.35
CA MET A 75 -8.30 53.74 -18.34
C MET A 75 -9.05 52.43 -18.16
N ASP A 76 -10.35 52.43 -18.50
CA ASP A 76 -11.21 51.24 -18.61
C ASP A 76 -10.46 50.02 -19.17
N GLY A 77 -10.10 49.09 -18.29
CA GLY A 77 -9.50 47.80 -18.67
C GLY A 77 -7.96 47.70 -18.61
N SER A 78 -7.22 48.75 -18.23
CA SER A 78 -5.74 48.76 -18.14
C SER A 78 -5.27 49.07 -16.72
N TYR A 79 -4.97 48.03 -15.93
CA TYR A 79 -4.81 48.14 -14.45
C TYR A 79 -3.41 47.85 -13.91
N GLN A 80 -2.39 47.81 -14.77
CA GLN A 80 -1.02 47.54 -14.35
C GLN A 80 -0.27 48.87 -14.20
N ASP A 81 0.15 49.20 -12.97
CA ASP A 81 0.96 50.36 -12.59
C ASP A 81 0.31 51.76 -12.74
N CYS A 82 -1.00 51.90 -12.46
CA CYS A 82 -1.76 53.16 -12.50
C CYS A 82 -2.46 53.51 -11.17
N VAL A 83 -2.88 54.78 -10.99
CA VAL A 83 -3.59 55.26 -9.79
C VAL A 83 -5.10 55.40 -10.06
N CYS A 84 -5.93 54.95 -9.12
CA CYS A 84 -7.38 55.10 -9.21
C CYS A 84 -7.83 56.54 -8.88
N PRO A 85 -8.85 57.08 -9.57
CA PRO A 85 -9.37 58.42 -9.29
C PRO A 85 -10.12 58.46 -7.95
N GLU A 86 -10.05 59.59 -7.24
CA GLU A 86 -10.56 59.76 -5.87
C GLU A 86 -12.10 59.81 -5.76
N GLU A 87 -12.85 60.14 -6.82
CA GLU A 87 -14.33 60.21 -6.72
C GLU A 87 -15.03 59.75 -8.03
N GLU A 88 -16.13 59.01 -7.85
CA GLU A 88 -17.07 58.45 -8.85
C GLU A 88 -16.78 57.03 -9.41
N TYR A 89 -15.54 56.54 -9.42
CA TYR A 89 -15.23 55.17 -9.89
C TYR A 89 -14.15 54.45 -9.08
N GLU A 90 -13.79 54.98 -7.91
CA GLU A 90 -12.70 54.47 -7.06
C GLU A 90 -12.88 52.98 -6.72
N HIS A 91 -14.08 52.57 -6.28
CA HIS A 91 -14.34 51.17 -5.90
C HIS A 91 -14.26 50.20 -7.09
N GLU A 92 -14.79 50.57 -8.25
CA GLU A 92 -14.71 49.74 -9.46
C GLU A 92 -13.26 49.61 -9.95
N CYS A 93 -12.49 50.69 -9.87
CA CYS A 93 -11.07 50.72 -10.19
C CYS A 93 -10.24 49.87 -9.20
N LEU A 94 -10.44 50.03 -7.89
CA LEU A 94 -9.74 49.24 -6.86
C LEU A 94 -10.08 47.76 -6.94
N SER A 95 -11.35 47.42 -7.20
CA SER A 95 -11.76 46.03 -7.42
C SER A 95 -11.11 45.44 -8.68
N ALA A 96 -11.01 46.22 -9.75
CA ALA A 96 -10.33 45.81 -10.97
C ALA A 96 -8.81 45.65 -10.78
N GLN A 97 -8.14 46.56 -10.07
CA GLN A 97 -6.72 46.43 -9.68
C GLN A 97 -6.48 45.18 -8.83
N TYR A 98 -7.31 44.97 -7.82
CA TYR A 98 -7.28 43.76 -6.99
C TYR A 98 -7.49 42.49 -7.85
N SER A 99 -8.38 42.55 -8.85
CA SER A 99 -8.63 41.43 -9.76
C SER A 99 -7.46 41.12 -10.71
N ALA A 100 -6.62 42.13 -11.00
CA ALA A 100 -5.45 42.02 -11.85
C ALA A 100 -4.23 41.43 -11.11
N LEU A 101 -4.21 41.47 -9.78
CA LEU A 101 -3.19 40.79 -8.98
C LEU A 101 -3.27 39.27 -9.16
N ARG A 102 -2.10 38.62 -9.25
CA ARG A 102 -2.05 37.15 -9.24
C ARG A 102 -2.58 36.64 -7.90
N VAL A 103 -3.20 35.46 -7.91
CA VAL A 103 -3.58 34.75 -6.68
C VAL A 103 -2.31 34.29 -5.95
N CYS A 104 -2.21 34.53 -4.64
CA CYS A 104 -1.13 33.96 -3.84
C CYS A 104 -1.26 32.42 -3.83
N ILE A 105 -0.16 31.69 -3.95
CA ILE A 105 -0.13 30.23 -3.90
C ILE A 105 0.53 29.75 -2.61
N GLY A 106 0.15 28.57 -2.12
CA GLY A 106 0.70 27.97 -0.90
C GLY A 106 2.23 27.71 -0.92
N GLY A 107 2.91 27.99 -2.03
CA GLY A 107 4.38 27.96 -2.15
C GLY A 107 5.08 29.32 -2.05
N ASP A 108 4.37 30.43 -1.92
CA ASP A 108 4.93 31.81 -1.91
C ASP A 108 5.70 32.17 -0.61
N GLY A 109 5.87 31.24 0.33
CA GLY A 109 6.50 31.49 1.63
C GLY A 109 5.58 32.23 2.61
N GLY A 110 6.03 32.45 3.85
CA GLY A 110 5.21 33.10 4.90
C GLY A 110 5.01 34.62 4.73
N SER A 111 5.67 35.25 3.75
CA SER A 111 5.61 36.69 3.48
C SER A 111 5.86 36.96 2.00
N VAL A 112 5.08 37.86 1.41
CA VAL A 112 5.26 38.38 0.06
C VAL A 112 5.61 39.87 0.09
N ASP A 113 6.10 40.40 -1.02
CA ASP A 113 6.24 41.85 -1.19
C ASP A 113 4.84 42.48 -1.34
N PRO A 114 4.60 43.71 -0.84
CA PRO A 114 3.31 44.40 -0.99
C PRO A 114 2.88 44.53 -2.46
N ASN A 115 1.56 44.53 -2.73
CA ASN A 115 0.97 44.65 -4.07
C ASN A 115 1.40 43.56 -5.08
N THR A 116 1.91 42.41 -4.63
CA THR A 116 2.37 41.36 -5.56
C THR A 116 1.37 40.23 -5.80
N CYS A 117 0.52 39.93 -4.81
CA CYS A 117 -0.53 38.93 -4.96
C CYS A 117 -1.70 39.23 -4.00
N ARG A 118 -2.87 38.71 -4.36
CA ARG A 118 -4.10 38.88 -3.57
C ARG A 118 -4.34 37.70 -2.63
N CYS A 119 -4.76 38.00 -1.40
CA CYS A 119 -5.13 37.01 -0.40
C CYS A 119 -6.33 36.18 -0.85
N VAL A 120 -6.28 34.86 -0.67
CA VAL A 120 -7.43 33.95 -0.87
C VAL A 120 -7.48 32.89 0.22
N THR A 121 -8.63 32.26 0.43
CA THR A 121 -8.79 31.16 1.40
C THR A 121 -7.71 30.08 1.20
N GLY A 122 -6.94 29.80 2.25
CA GLY A 122 -5.86 28.80 2.23
C GLY A 122 -4.51 29.29 1.68
N ALA A 123 -4.38 30.54 1.21
CA ALA A 123 -3.13 31.14 0.77
C ALA A 123 -3.03 32.62 1.20
N VAL A 124 -2.60 32.82 2.45
CA VAL A 124 -2.60 34.12 3.16
C VAL A 124 -1.21 34.47 3.73
N PRO A 125 -0.20 34.70 2.87
CA PRO A 125 1.12 35.14 3.34
C PRO A 125 1.07 36.56 3.92
N THR A 126 2.02 36.90 4.79
CA THR A 126 2.19 38.26 5.32
C THR A 126 2.36 39.27 4.15
N ASN A 127 1.67 40.40 4.21
CA ASN A 127 1.59 41.46 3.18
C ASN A 127 0.90 41.08 1.85
N CYS A 128 0.10 40.01 1.79
CA CYS A 128 -0.82 39.86 0.66
C CYS A 128 -1.86 40.99 0.65
N GLU A 129 -2.32 41.37 -0.55
CA GLU A 129 -3.32 42.43 -0.68
C GLU A 129 -4.70 41.88 -0.30
N CYS A 130 -5.43 42.58 0.56
CA CYS A 130 -6.77 42.22 1.00
C CYS A 130 -7.84 42.70 0.01
N PRO A 131 -8.98 42.00 -0.12
CA PRO A 131 -10.10 42.47 -0.92
C PRO A 131 -10.55 43.89 -0.51
N PRO A 132 -10.75 44.82 -1.46
CA PRO A 132 -11.22 46.17 -1.13
C PRO A 132 -12.69 46.15 -0.70
N SER A 133 -13.07 46.96 0.30
CA SER A 133 -14.45 47.12 0.77
C SER A 133 -15.35 47.83 -0.25
N PRO A 134 -16.63 47.43 -0.46
CA PRO A 134 -17.37 46.34 0.21
C PRO A 134 -17.30 45.02 -0.59
N GLY A 135 -16.11 44.46 -0.82
CA GLY A 135 -15.90 43.14 -1.42
C GLY A 135 -16.21 41.97 -0.48
N GLY A 136 -17.11 42.18 0.51
CA GLY A 136 -17.29 41.37 1.72
C GLY A 136 -17.12 39.87 1.53
N ALA A 137 -17.83 39.24 0.59
CA ALA A 137 -17.77 37.79 0.35
C ALA A 137 -16.35 37.21 0.12
N LEU A 138 -15.38 38.02 -0.29
CA LEU A 138 -14.00 37.58 -0.54
C LEU A 138 -13.14 37.47 0.73
N LEU A 139 -13.63 37.96 1.88
CA LEU A 139 -12.95 37.83 3.17
C LEU A 139 -13.26 36.50 3.89
N GLU A 140 -14.19 35.69 3.37
CA GLU A 140 -14.55 34.41 3.99
C GLU A 140 -13.35 33.45 4.03
N GLY A 141 -13.01 32.97 5.24
CA GLY A 141 -11.87 32.08 5.46
C GLY A 141 -10.49 32.75 5.40
N ILE A 142 -10.42 34.10 5.40
CA ILE A 142 -9.17 34.87 5.54
C ILE A 142 -8.98 35.31 7.00
N PRO A 143 -7.86 35.00 7.68
CA PRO A 143 -7.62 35.42 9.07
C PRO A 143 -7.56 36.95 9.27
N VAL A 144 -7.74 37.40 10.52
CA VAL A 144 -7.75 38.83 10.88
C VAL A 144 -6.36 39.47 10.82
N ASP A 145 -5.30 38.69 11.10
CA ASP A 145 -3.92 39.19 11.13
C ASP A 145 -3.46 39.85 9.80
N PRO A 146 -3.63 39.22 8.62
CA PRO A 146 -3.31 39.87 7.34
C PRO A 146 -4.38 40.86 6.89
N CYS A 147 -5.66 40.66 7.25
CA CYS A 147 -6.78 41.50 6.83
C CYS A 147 -7.66 41.86 8.02
N THR A 148 -7.54 43.09 8.54
CA THR A 148 -8.32 43.58 9.69
C THR A 148 -9.83 43.53 9.44
N CYS A 149 -10.61 43.48 10.51
CA CYS A 149 -12.08 43.44 10.43
C CYS A 149 -12.66 44.74 9.85
N ASP A 150 -13.59 44.61 8.90
CA ASP A 150 -14.28 45.72 8.22
C ASP A 150 -15.66 46.03 8.85
N GLY A 151 -15.68 46.18 10.17
CA GLY A 151 -16.88 46.53 10.94
C GLY A 151 -18.08 45.61 10.68
N ASP A 152 -19.27 46.21 10.51
CA ASP A 152 -20.54 45.49 10.43
C ASP A 152 -20.77 44.72 9.12
N ASN A 153 -20.04 45.04 8.05
CA ASN A 153 -20.19 44.44 6.73
C ASN A 153 -19.18 43.30 6.47
N ASP A 154 -18.29 43.02 7.44
CA ASP A 154 -17.32 41.95 7.33
C ASP A 154 -18.04 40.58 7.44
N PRO A 155 -17.92 39.67 6.46
CA PRO A 155 -18.57 38.35 6.54
C PRO A 155 -18.02 37.48 7.67
N ARG A 156 -16.84 37.82 8.23
CA ARG A 156 -16.22 37.11 9.35
C ARG A 156 -16.75 37.58 10.70
N ARG A 157 -17.64 38.58 10.72
CA ARG A 157 -18.31 39.08 11.92
C ARG A 157 -19.03 37.95 12.65
N GLY A 158 -18.76 37.84 13.96
CA GLY A 158 -19.26 36.77 14.82
C GLY A 158 -18.60 35.40 14.62
N ILE A 159 -17.62 35.28 13.73
CA ILE A 159 -16.82 34.05 13.49
C ILE A 159 -15.36 34.27 13.89
N THR A 160 -14.75 35.37 13.44
CA THR A 160 -13.39 35.81 13.83
C THR A 160 -13.32 37.30 14.16
N CYS A 161 -14.30 38.09 13.73
CA CYS A 161 -14.45 39.49 14.09
C CYS A 161 -15.51 39.66 15.19
N ALA A 162 -15.24 40.51 16.19
CA ALA A 162 -16.18 40.77 17.28
C ALA A 162 -17.48 41.40 16.78
N VAL A 163 -18.57 41.16 17.51
CA VAL A 163 -19.88 41.76 17.21
C VAL A 163 -20.14 42.90 18.19
N GLU A 164 -20.30 44.11 17.67
CA GLU A 164 -20.45 45.33 18.49
C GLU A 164 -21.81 46.02 18.30
N THR A 165 -22.62 45.59 17.33
CA THR A 165 -23.88 46.26 16.98
C THR A 165 -25.12 45.46 17.30
N ASN A 166 -26.14 46.16 17.83
CA ASN A 166 -27.44 45.61 18.16
C ASN A 166 -28.26 45.29 16.91
N CYS A 167 -29.06 44.23 16.97
CA CYS A 167 -29.96 43.85 15.90
C CYS A 167 -31.01 44.94 15.63
N ALA A 168 -31.07 45.42 14.39
CA ALA A 168 -32.09 46.39 13.95
C ALA A 168 -33.41 45.72 13.55
N THR A 169 -33.38 44.40 13.27
CA THR A 169 -34.53 43.56 12.88
C THR A 169 -34.33 42.14 13.42
N GLU A 170 -35.33 41.26 13.25
CA GLU A 170 -35.24 39.84 13.64
C GLU A 170 -34.27 39.01 12.76
N ALA A 171 -33.62 39.62 11.77
CA ALA A 171 -32.68 38.95 10.89
C ALA A 171 -31.30 38.78 11.54
N ARG A 172 -30.79 37.54 11.51
CA ARG A 172 -29.47 37.14 12.04
C ARG A 172 -28.30 37.48 11.13
N ASP A 173 -28.57 37.80 9.86
CA ASP A 173 -27.54 38.09 8.87
C ASP A 173 -27.56 39.59 8.52
N PRO A 174 -26.53 40.37 8.87
CA PRO A 174 -25.29 39.97 9.56
C PRO A 174 -25.45 39.79 11.10
N LEU A 175 -24.56 38.98 11.72
CA LEU A 175 -24.62 38.56 13.14
C LEU A 175 -24.62 39.74 14.13
N CYS A 176 -25.66 39.93 14.93
CA CYS A 176 -25.84 41.12 15.80
C CYS A 176 -26.14 40.78 17.28
N LEU A 177 -25.94 41.75 18.19
CA LEU A 177 -26.25 41.64 19.63
C LEU A 177 -27.75 41.78 19.89
N CYS A 178 -28.26 41.05 20.89
CA CYS A 178 -29.65 41.13 21.33
C CYS A 178 -30.02 42.51 21.89
N ALA A 179 -31.25 42.94 21.65
CA ALA A 179 -31.80 44.20 22.15
C ALA A 179 -33.23 44.00 22.68
N SER A 180 -33.72 44.96 23.48
CA SER A 180 -35.06 44.91 24.07
C SER A 180 -36.15 44.70 23.02
N GLY A 181 -36.88 43.57 23.13
CA GLY A 181 -37.97 43.19 22.23
C GLY A 181 -37.57 42.32 21.03
N GLN A 182 -36.35 41.75 21.03
CA GLN A 182 -35.88 40.78 20.03
C GLN A 182 -35.57 39.44 20.72
N ASP A 183 -36.61 38.76 21.23
CA ASP A 183 -36.51 37.47 21.92
C ASP A 183 -36.71 36.26 20.98
N THR A 184 -36.36 36.40 19.71
CA THR A 184 -36.63 35.39 18.67
C THR A 184 -35.56 34.29 18.60
N GLY A 185 -34.51 34.39 19.41
CA GLY A 185 -33.35 33.49 19.39
C GLY A 185 -32.40 33.68 18.21
N ALA A 186 -32.55 34.77 17.47
CA ALA A 186 -31.76 35.06 16.26
C ALA A 186 -30.54 35.97 16.51
N CYS A 187 -30.22 36.30 17.76
CA CYS A 187 -29.19 37.29 18.15
C CYS A 187 -28.15 36.72 19.13
N ILE A 188 -26.99 37.38 19.21
CA ILE A 188 -25.92 37.04 20.17
C ILE A 188 -26.22 37.71 21.51
N CYS A 189 -26.14 36.94 22.59
CA CYS A 189 -26.43 37.43 23.93
C CYS A 189 -25.46 38.54 24.36
N ASN A 190 -25.90 39.42 25.26
CA ASN A 190 -25.03 40.37 25.97
C ASN A 190 -25.47 40.47 27.44
N SER A 191 -24.67 41.17 28.26
CA SER A 191 -24.94 41.31 29.70
C SER A 191 -26.32 41.88 30.02
N ASP A 192 -26.90 42.68 29.12
CA ASP A 192 -28.21 43.30 29.32
C ASP A 192 -29.37 42.46 28.74
N PHE A 193 -29.09 41.56 27.78
CA PHE A 193 -30.10 40.77 27.05
C PHE A 193 -29.59 39.33 26.76
N HIS A 194 -30.05 38.38 27.58
CA HIS A 194 -29.60 36.97 27.57
C HIS A 194 -30.75 35.97 27.80
N ASN A 195 -31.86 36.11 27.07
CA ASN A 195 -32.96 35.14 27.16
C ASN A 195 -32.52 33.71 26.73
N ALA A 196 -33.29 32.69 27.09
CA ALA A 196 -32.98 31.29 26.78
C ALA A 196 -32.71 31.00 25.28
N ALA A 197 -33.26 31.83 24.37
CA ALA A 197 -33.17 31.63 22.94
C ALA A 197 -31.92 32.26 22.28
N CYS A 198 -31.25 33.24 22.90
CA CYS A 198 -30.08 33.90 22.30
C CYS A 198 -28.86 32.96 22.19
N VAL A 199 -27.87 33.30 21.37
CA VAL A 199 -26.66 32.49 21.18
C VAL A 199 -25.47 33.11 21.95
N CYS A 200 -24.84 32.34 22.84
CA CYS A 200 -23.60 32.74 23.50
C CYS A 200 -22.42 32.59 22.53
N ASN A 201 -21.50 33.55 22.51
CA ASN A 201 -20.34 33.56 21.61
C ASN A 201 -19.11 34.14 22.33
N GLU A 202 -17.97 33.46 22.23
CA GLU A 202 -16.68 33.87 22.82
C GLU A 202 -16.15 35.19 22.24
N LEU A 203 -16.64 35.59 21.06
CA LEU A 203 -16.24 36.82 20.37
C LEU A 203 -17.09 38.04 20.76
N THR A 204 -17.94 37.90 21.77
CA THR A 204 -18.73 39.00 22.31
C THR A 204 -17.85 39.84 23.23
N SER A 205 -17.67 41.12 22.92
CA SER A 205 -16.83 41.99 23.73
C SER A 205 -17.45 42.21 25.12
N GLY A 206 -16.86 41.57 26.14
CA GLY A 206 -17.17 41.84 27.55
C GLY A 206 -18.28 41.01 28.19
N TYR A 207 -18.81 39.98 27.50
CA TYR A 207 -19.71 39.00 28.12
C TYR A 207 -19.09 37.60 28.02
N ASP A 208 -18.61 37.10 29.16
CA ASP A 208 -17.95 35.81 29.25
C ASP A 208 -18.89 34.66 28.84
N ILE A 209 -18.36 33.65 28.13
CA ILE A 209 -19.19 32.57 27.58
C ILE A 209 -19.78 31.67 28.67
N GLU A 210 -19.07 31.44 29.77
CA GLU A 210 -19.53 30.61 30.88
C GLU A 210 -20.64 31.34 31.63
N GLN A 211 -20.43 32.63 31.93
CA GLN A 211 -21.47 33.49 32.51
C GLN A 211 -22.71 33.59 31.60
N CYS A 212 -22.50 33.75 30.29
CA CYS A 212 -23.60 33.80 29.32
C CYS A 212 -24.44 32.52 29.31
N ASN A 213 -23.79 31.36 29.30
CA ASN A 213 -24.50 30.09 29.28
C ASN A 213 -25.32 29.87 30.55
N PHE A 214 -24.87 30.39 31.69
CA PHE A 214 -25.60 30.33 32.95
C PHE A 214 -26.76 31.31 33.03
N ASP A 215 -26.55 32.57 32.66
CA ASP A 215 -27.61 33.60 32.70
C ASP A 215 -28.80 33.25 31.79
N LYS A 216 -28.58 32.36 30.79
CA LYS A 216 -29.62 31.82 29.93
C LYS A 216 -30.52 30.75 30.58
N ILE A 217 -30.10 30.17 31.69
CA ILE A 217 -30.83 29.10 32.37
C ILE A 217 -31.96 29.73 33.18
N GLU A 218 -33.17 29.24 32.99
CA GLU A 218 -34.35 29.77 33.70
C GLU A 218 -34.38 29.30 35.16
N GLU A 219 -35.01 30.10 36.03
CA GLU A 219 -35.27 29.72 37.41
C GLU A 219 -36.26 28.55 37.50
N CYS A 220 -36.08 27.68 38.50
CA CYS A 220 -36.96 26.55 38.71
C CYS A 220 -38.39 26.97 39.09
N GLU A 221 -39.38 26.50 38.33
CA GLU A 221 -40.80 26.82 38.56
C GLU A 221 -41.45 26.07 39.74
N SER A 222 -40.83 24.97 40.24
CA SER A 222 -41.38 24.14 41.32
C SER A 222 -40.32 23.35 42.10
N GLY A 223 -40.58 23.03 43.38
CA GLY A 223 -39.67 22.28 44.27
C GLY A 223 -39.77 20.75 44.22
N GLY A 224 -39.64 20.14 43.03
CA GLY A 224 -39.59 18.67 42.82
C GLY A 224 -38.18 18.09 42.74
N THR A 225 -37.98 17.05 41.92
CA THR A 225 -36.65 16.63 41.45
C THR A 225 -36.56 17.04 39.98
N VAL A 226 -35.46 17.69 39.60
CA VAL A 226 -35.18 18.10 38.21
C VAL A 226 -33.95 17.37 37.71
N GLU A 227 -33.76 17.36 36.39
CA GLU A 227 -32.50 16.88 35.83
C GLU A 227 -31.35 17.75 36.36
N PRO A 228 -30.20 17.16 36.77
CA PRO A 228 -29.06 17.93 37.25
C PRO A 228 -28.66 19.01 36.25
N GLY A 229 -28.68 20.28 36.68
CA GLY A 229 -28.32 21.42 35.83
C GLY A 229 -29.49 22.10 35.09
N ALA A 230 -30.71 21.57 35.15
CA ALA A 230 -31.79 21.98 34.24
C ALA A 230 -32.41 23.36 34.53
N CYS A 231 -32.28 23.87 35.75
CA CYS A 231 -32.78 25.19 36.15
C CYS A 231 -31.98 25.76 37.32
N ILE A 232 -32.02 27.08 37.51
CA ILE A 232 -31.37 27.77 38.63
C ILE A 232 -32.29 27.74 39.86
N CYS A 233 -31.74 27.43 41.03
CA CYS A 233 -32.50 27.45 42.29
C CYS A 233 -33.01 28.87 42.60
N GLN A 234 -34.22 29.02 43.13
CA GLN A 234 -34.74 30.36 43.45
C GLN A 234 -34.12 30.92 44.74
N GLU A 235 -33.61 32.15 44.65
CA GLU A 235 -33.01 32.88 45.77
C GLU A 235 -33.99 32.97 46.97
N GLY A 236 -33.55 32.51 48.15
CA GLY A 236 -34.36 32.54 49.37
C GLY A 236 -35.27 31.32 49.60
N GLY A 237 -35.08 30.22 48.87
CA GLY A 237 -35.54 28.87 49.26
C GLY A 237 -37.02 28.54 49.02
N SER A 238 -37.72 29.29 48.16
CA SER A 238 -39.15 29.03 47.89
C SER A 238 -39.39 27.91 46.86
N ASN A 239 -38.43 27.66 45.95
CA ASN A 239 -38.42 26.54 45.00
C ASN A 239 -36.98 26.05 44.80
N HIS A 240 -36.65 24.93 45.44
CA HIS A 240 -35.30 24.36 45.49
C HIS A 240 -35.34 22.85 45.20
N PRO A 241 -35.59 22.44 43.94
CA PRO A 241 -35.67 21.03 43.59
C PRO A 241 -34.29 20.35 43.61
N ASP A 242 -34.26 19.05 43.94
CA ASP A 242 -33.04 18.26 43.85
C ASP A 242 -32.51 18.30 42.40
N GLY A 243 -31.24 18.70 42.21
CA GLY A 243 -30.60 18.84 40.90
C GLY A 243 -30.57 20.26 40.31
N CYS A 244 -31.15 21.29 40.95
CA CYS A 244 -31.01 22.68 40.47
C CYS A 244 -29.60 23.24 40.64
N LEU A 245 -29.19 24.17 39.77
CA LEU A 245 -27.93 24.90 39.87
C LEU A 245 -28.00 25.97 40.94
N CYS A 246 -26.95 26.08 41.76
CA CYS A 246 -26.82 27.14 42.74
C CYS A 246 -26.90 28.51 42.05
N ALA A 247 -27.72 29.42 42.60
CA ALA A 247 -27.83 30.79 42.15
C ALA A 247 -26.78 31.70 42.82
N SER A 248 -26.38 31.35 44.05
CA SER A 248 -25.48 32.15 44.88
C SER A 248 -24.77 31.33 45.95
N SER A 249 -23.80 31.96 46.65
CA SER A 249 -23.03 31.34 47.74
C SER A 249 -23.83 31.13 49.02
N THR A 250 -25.10 31.53 49.02
CA THR A 250 -26.02 31.37 50.15
C THR A 250 -27.03 30.25 49.97
N ASP A 251 -27.02 29.59 48.81
CA ASP A 251 -27.85 28.40 48.59
C ASP A 251 -27.28 27.18 49.33
N GLU A 252 -28.07 26.11 49.48
CA GLU A 252 -27.68 24.85 50.12
C GLU A 252 -28.30 23.70 49.34
N ASP A 253 -27.67 22.52 49.31
CA ASP A 253 -28.22 21.32 48.64
C ASP A 253 -28.46 21.47 47.11
N CYS A 254 -27.66 22.30 46.43
CA CYS A 254 -27.73 22.56 44.98
C CYS A 254 -26.49 22.07 44.23
N LEU A 255 -26.59 21.98 42.90
CA LEU A 255 -25.49 21.63 41.99
C LEU A 255 -24.60 22.86 41.72
N CYS A 256 -23.28 22.69 41.82
CA CYS A 256 -22.33 23.78 41.59
C CYS A 256 -22.42 24.31 40.14
N ASN A 257 -22.41 25.64 39.96
CA ASN A 257 -22.58 26.30 38.67
C ASN A 257 -21.26 26.68 37.95
N GLU A 258 -20.10 26.37 38.52
CA GLU A 258 -18.75 26.61 37.98
C GLU A 258 -18.30 28.08 37.73
N ILE A 259 -19.15 29.11 37.88
CA ILE A 259 -18.85 30.46 37.36
C ILE A 259 -18.44 31.49 38.43
N ASP A 260 -19.07 31.48 39.63
CA ASP A 260 -18.54 32.08 40.87
C ASP A 260 -19.49 31.86 42.06
N ASP A 261 -18.99 32.00 43.29
CA ASP A 261 -19.78 31.98 44.54
C ASP A 261 -20.66 30.73 44.72
N ASN A 262 -20.15 29.52 44.47
CA ASN A 262 -20.85 28.32 44.88
C ASN A 262 -20.83 28.15 46.42
N PRO A 263 -21.93 27.69 47.05
CA PRO A 263 -21.91 27.37 48.47
C PRO A 263 -20.98 26.18 48.72
N SER A 264 -20.34 26.15 49.89
CA SER A 264 -19.44 25.05 50.28
C SER A 264 -20.04 24.27 51.46
N PRO A 265 -20.46 23.00 51.26
CA PRO A 265 -20.42 22.21 50.02
C PRO A 265 -21.63 22.42 49.09
N CYS A 266 -21.44 22.22 47.79
CA CYS A 266 -22.47 22.04 46.75
C CYS A 266 -22.20 20.70 46.03
N PHE A 267 -23.23 20.11 45.42
CA PHE A 267 -23.08 18.86 44.68
C PHE A 267 -22.42 19.07 43.33
N THR A 268 -21.64 18.11 42.85
CA THR A 268 -21.18 18.07 41.44
C THR A 268 -21.99 17.06 40.63
N ILE A 269 -21.87 17.07 39.31
CA ILE A 269 -22.37 15.96 38.48
C ILE A 269 -21.38 14.82 38.64
N CYS A 270 -21.87 13.62 38.98
CA CYS A 270 -21.00 12.46 39.06
C CYS A 270 -20.32 12.23 37.70
N LYS A 271 -19.03 11.92 37.70
CA LYS A 271 -18.34 11.50 36.49
C LYS A 271 -18.60 10.02 36.22
N GLU A 272 -18.21 9.55 35.04
CA GLU A 272 -18.17 8.13 34.74
C GLU A 272 -17.37 7.41 35.84
N PHE A 273 -17.98 6.39 36.47
CA PHE A 273 -17.46 5.63 37.62
C PHE A 273 -17.50 6.33 39.00
N GLU A 274 -18.23 7.44 39.15
CA GLU A 274 -18.61 8.02 40.46
C GLU A 274 -20.07 7.63 40.83
N TYR A 275 -20.42 7.68 42.12
CA TYR A 275 -21.70 7.17 42.64
C TYR A 275 -22.22 8.02 43.81
N GLU A 276 -23.54 8.19 43.89
CA GLU A 276 -24.22 9.03 44.89
C GLU A 276 -23.96 8.61 46.35
N GLU A 277 -23.74 7.31 46.63
CA GLU A 277 -23.53 6.82 48.01
C GLU A 277 -22.10 7.06 48.56
N GLY A 278 -21.17 7.60 47.77
CA GLY A 278 -19.75 7.74 48.16
C GLY A 278 -19.10 9.10 47.89
N GLU A 279 -19.63 9.89 46.96
CA GLU A 279 -19.08 11.16 46.51
C GLU A 279 -20.21 12.21 46.57
N GLU A 280 -19.93 13.46 46.96
CA GLU A 280 -20.92 14.56 47.04
C GLU A 280 -21.38 14.99 45.62
N CYS A 281 -22.00 14.09 44.86
CA CYS A 281 -22.41 14.27 43.46
C CYS A 281 -23.80 13.67 43.15
N LEU A 282 -24.40 14.08 42.01
CA LEU A 282 -25.67 13.57 41.50
C LEU A 282 -25.49 12.88 40.14
N CYS A 283 -26.12 11.71 39.95
CA CYS A 283 -26.06 10.99 38.68
C CYS A 283 -26.92 11.69 37.61
N PRO A 284 -26.38 12.07 36.44
CA PRO A 284 -27.18 12.65 35.36
C PRO A 284 -28.21 11.65 34.85
N SER A 285 -29.32 12.08 34.24
CA SER A 285 -30.20 11.18 33.50
C SER A 285 -29.97 11.29 31.99
N GLY A 286 -30.07 10.17 31.29
CA GLY A 286 -29.97 10.10 29.83
C GLY A 286 -28.60 9.65 29.31
N GLU A 287 -27.60 9.50 30.17
CA GLU A 287 -26.33 8.86 29.82
C GLU A 287 -26.44 7.34 29.88
N ASP A 288 -25.68 6.64 29.03
CA ASP A 288 -25.70 5.17 28.98
C ASP A 288 -25.24 4.51 30.30
N TRP A 289 -24.48 5.25 31.11
CA TRP A 289 -23.96 4.83 32.41
C TRP A 289 -24.76 5.35 33.62
N SER A 290 -25.79 6.18 33.39
CA SER A 290 -26.66 6.73 34.46
C SER A 290 -27.28 5.65 35.35
N ALA A 291 -27.62 4.50 34.77
CA ALA A 291 -28.18 3.36 35.50
C ALA A 291 -27.13 2.71 36.42
N ALA A 292 -25.88 2.58 35.97
CA ALA A 292 -24.78 2.02 36.75
C ALA A 292 -24.35 2.97 37.87
N CYS A 293 -24.32 4.28 37.62
CA CYS A 293 -24.07 5.32 38.61
C CYS A 293 -25.01 5.20 39.83
N LYS A 294 -26.29 4.92 39.57
CA LYS A 294 -27.32 4.73 40.62
C LYS A 294 -27.24 3.39 41.36
N VAL A 295 -26.56 2.38 40.78
CA VAL A 295 -26.43 1.03 41.37
C VAL A 295 -25.17 0.90 42.23
N GLY A 296 -24.09 1.60 41.88
CA GLY A 296 -22.83 1.54 42.63
C GLY A 296 -21.77 0.62 42.02
N VAL A 297 -20.76 0.29 42.82
CA VAL A 297 -19.59 -0.50 42.43
C VAL A 297 -19.85 -2.01 42.50
N CYS A 298 -19.36 -2.77 41.51
CA CYS A 298 -19.38 -4.23 41.53
C CYS A 298 -18.44 -4.82 42.59
N GLU A 299 -18.92 -5.75 43.41
CA GLU A 299 -18.09 -6.56 44.31
C GLU A 299 -17.56 -7.84 43.63
N SER A 300 -18.24 -8.29 42.58
CA SER A 300 -17.81 -9.34 41.65
C SER A 300 -18.55 -9.17 40.31
N PHE A 301 -18.28 -10.01 39.30
CA PHE A 301 -18.85 -9.84 37.97
C PHE A 301 -20.38 -9.72 37.98
N ASN A 302 -20.86 -8.51 37.66
CA ASN A 302 -22.27 -8.13 37.61
C ASN A 302 -23.02 -8.40 38.94
N ASP A 303 -22.36 -8.19 40.08
CA ASP A 303 -22.96 -8.28 41.42
C ASP A 303 -22.67 -7.01 42.24
N PRO A 304 -23.70 -6.20 42.57
CA PRO A 304 -25.12 -6.37 42.20
C PRO A 304 -25.38 -6.16 40.69
N ALA A 305 -26.44 -6.76 40.15
CA ALA A 305 -26.72 -6.68 38.72
C ALA A 305 -26.85 -5.22 38.23
N GLY A 306 -26.07 -4.86 37.20
CA GLY A 306 -26.02 -3.50 36.65
C GLY A 306 -25.05 -2.54 37.35
N CYS A 307 -24.22 -3.03 38.28
CA CYS A 307 -23.14 -2.26 38.89
C CYS A 307 -22.07 -1.82 37.86
N GLY A 308 -21.37 -0.74 38.19
CA GLY A 308 -20.18 -0.27 37.46
C GLY A 308 -18.88 -0.87 37.98
N CYS A 309 -17.82 -0.81 37.18
CA CYS A 309 -16.51 -1.30 37.62
C CYS A 309 -15.91 -0.42 38.73
N PRO A 310 -15.27 -1.00 39.76
CA PRO A 310 -14.61 -0.23 40.83
C PRO A 310 -13.57 0.73 40.26
N PRO A 311 -13.33 1.90 40.87
CA PRO A 311 -12.28 2.82 40.44
C PRO A 311 -10.88 2.23 40.68
N ALA A 312 -9.90 2.53 39.81
CA ALA A 312 -8.51 2.13 40.01
C ALA A 312 -7.83 2.95 41.12
N LEU A 313 -8.00 2.53 42.38
CA LEU A 313 -7.33 3.15 43.51
C LEU A 313 -5.92 2.54 43.74
N PRO A 314 -4.84 3.35 43.73
CA PRO A 314 -3.49 2.84 43.93
C PRO A 314 -3.29 2.28 45.34
N GLY A 315 -2.99 0.99 45.43
CA GLY A 315 -2.76 0.29 46.71
C GLY A 315 -4.02 -0.30 47.34
N SER A 316 -5.15 -0.29 46.63
CA SER A 316 -6.36 -0.98 47.07
C SER A 316 -6.19 -2.50 47.01
N ASN A 317 -6.63 -3.20 48.06
CA ASN A 317 -6.69 -4.66 48.12
C ASN A 317 -8.11 -5.16 47.81
N ASP A 318 -8.78 -4.50 46.86
CA ASP A 318 -10.13 -4.92 46.45
C ASP A 318 -10.09 -6.36 45.94
N ALA A 319 -11.02 -7.18 46.41
CA ALA A 319 -11.14 -8.57 45.99
C ALA A 319 -11.48 -8.69 44.50
N TYR A 320 -12.06 -7.64 43.92
CA TYR A 320 -12.43 -7.49 42.52
C TYR A 320 -11.90 -6.14 42.02
N THR A 321 -10.87 -6.17 41.18
CA THR A 321 -10.20 -4.96 40.71
C THR A 321 -10.89 -4.39 39.47
N GLN A 322 -10.63 -3.12 39.17
CA GLN A 322 -11.16 -2.48 37.95
C GLN A 322 -10.78 -3.27 36.69
N GLN A 323 -9.52 -3.73 36.61
CA GLN A 323 -9.05 -4.51 35.46
C GLN A 323 -9.77 -5.85 35.35
N GLN A 324 -9.95 -6.56 36.47
CA GLN A 324 -10.72 -7.81 36.48
C GLN A 324 -12.15 -7.58 36.00
N CYS A 325 -12.75 -6.45 36.37
CA CYS A 325 -14.07 -6.09 35.92
C CYS A 325 -14.16 -5.86 34.41
N PHE A 326 -13.21 -5.13 33.83
CA PHE A 326 -13.15 -4.96 32.39
C PHE A 326 -12.90 -6.29 31.67
N ASP A 327 -11.98 -7.12 32.17
CA ASP A 327 -11.68 -8.43 31.60
C ASP A 327 -12.93 -9.35 31.61
N ASP A 328 -13.70 -9.36 32.70
CA ASP A 328 -14.91 -10.17 32.81
C ASP A 328 -16.05 -9.65 31.90
N ILE A 329 -16.18 -8.33 31.75
CA ILE A 329 -17.12 -7.71 30.79
C ILE A 329 -16.76 -8.12 29.36
N GLU A 330 -15.48 -8.05 28.99
CA GLU A 330 -15.04 -8.47 27.67
C GLU A 330 -15.23 -9.98 27.48
N ALA A 331 -14.94 -10.80 28.50
CA ALA A 331 -15.15 -12.25 28.46
C ALA A 331 -16.63 -12.62 28.25
N ASP A 332 -17.56 -11.92 28.88
CA ASP A 332 -19.01 -12.13 28.68
C ASP A 332 -19.47 -11.68 27.28
N LYS A 333 -18.99 -10.53 26.80
CA LYS A 333 -19.23 -10.07 25.41
C LYS A 333 -18.74 -11.12 24.43
N TYR A 334 -17.51 -11.58 24.59
CA TYR A 334 -16.94 -12.64 23.78
C TYR A 334 -17.80 -13.90 23.88
N ALA A 335 -18.10 -14.40 25.08
CA ALA A 335 -18.89 -15.62 25.29
C ALA A 335 -20.26 -15.61 24.58
N LYS A 336 -20.88 -14.44 24.39
CA LYS A 336 -22.16 -14.27 23.68
C LYS A 336 -22.05 -14.27 22.16
N LEU A 337 -20.86 -14.08 21.59
CA LEU A 337 -20.66 -14.18 20.13
C LEU A 337 -20.91 -15.62 19.65
N ARG A 338 -21.52 -15.76 18.47
CA ARG A 338 -21.65 -17.06 17.79
C ARG A 338 -20.29 -17.53 17.26
N ALA A 339 -20.11 -18.83 17.03
CA ALA A 339 -18.95 -19.32 16.27
C ALA A 339 -19.10 -18.99 14.78
N CYS A 340 -18.00 -18.71 14.09
CA CYS A 340 -17.98 -18.63 12.63
C CYS A 340 -18.08 -20.06 12.02
N GLU A 341 -18.80 -20.22 10.91
CA GLU A 341 -19.11 -21.51 10.28
C GLU A 341 -18.93 -21.48 8.75
N GLU A 342 -18.96 -22.66 8.11
CA GLU A 342 -18.92 -22.82 6.65
C GLU A 342 -20.13 -22.15 6.00
N GLY A 343 -19.93 -20.98 5.39
CA GLY A 343 -20.99 -20.16 4.79
C GLY A 343 -21.02 -18.71 5.25
N ASP A 344 -20.20 -18.36 6.25
CA ASP A 344 -19.84 -16.97 6.51
C ASP A 344 -18.98 -16.43 5.35
N GLU A 345 -19.08 -15.12 5.06
CA GLU A 345 -18.26 -14.45 4.06
C GLU A 345 -16.78 -14.42 4.52
N ASP A 346 -15.84 -14.39 3.56
CA ASP A 346 -14.39 -14.35 3.85
C ASP A 346 -13.99 -13.09 4.64
N GLU A 347 -14.80 -12.04 4.53
CA GLU A 347 -14.74 -10.83 5.35
C GLU A 347 -16.10 -10.63 6.04
N VAL A 348 -16.09 -10.56 7.37
CA VAL A 348 -17.26 -10.24 8.19
C VAL A 348 -17.04 -8.91 8.91
N ASP A 349 -18.14 -8.30 9.39
CA ASP A 349 -18.04 -7.11 10.24
C ASP A 349 -17.16 -7.39 11.47
N GLN A 350 -16.46 -6.36 11.94
CA GLN A 350 -15.58 -6.47 13.09
C GLN A 350 -16.34 -7.00 14.31
N ASP A 351 -15.78 -8.05 14.94
CA ASP A 351 -16.32 -8.73 16.11
C ASP A 351 -17.67 -9.46 15.86
N ALA A 352 -18.03 -9.77 14.60
CA ALA A 352 -19.31 -10.41 14.26
C ALA A 352 -19.47 -11.86 14.76
N CYS A 353 -18.39 -12.63 14.83
CA CYS A 353 -18.38 -14.02 15.30
C CYS A 353 -17.02 -14.38 15.93
N LYS A 354 -16.97 -15.48 16.71
CA LYS A 354 -15.75 -16.05 17.27
C LYS A 354 -15.03 -16.88 16.23
N CYS A 355 -13.75 -16.62 16.05
CA CYS A 355 -12.89 -17.46 15.23
C CYS A 355 -12.86 -18.89 15.79
N THR A 356 -12.80 -19.88 14.91
CA THR A 356 -12.68 -21.30 15.25
C THR A 356 -11.45 -21.89 14.57
N PRO A 357 -10.90 -23.04 15.00
CA PRO A 357 -9.76 -23.68 14.33
C PRO A 357 -9.98 -24.08 12.86
N VAL A 358 -11.20 -23.93 12.35
CA VAL A 358 -11.60 -24.35 11.00
C VAL A 358 -12.08 -23.16 10.17
N PHE A 359 -12.68 -22.15 10.80
CA PHE A 359 -13.24 -20.96 10.16
C PHE A 359 -12.85 -19.71 10.93
N HIS A 360 -12.04 -18.87 10.31
CA HIS A 360 -11.49 -17.63 10.86
C HIS A 360 -11.47 -16.53 9.76
N PRO A 361 -12.66 -16.07 9.29
CA PRO A 361 -12.73 -14.99 8.29
C PRO A 361 -12.19 -13.68 8.86
N GLN A 362 -11.77 -12.76 7.98
CA GLN A 362 -11.33 -11.44 8.42
C GLN A 362 -12.45 -10.74 9.18
N GLY A 363 -12.12 -10.13 10.33
CA GLY A 363 -13.10 -9.49 11.22
C GLY A 363 -13.65 -10.38 12.34
N CYS A 364 -13.37 -11.70 12.35
CA CYS A 364 -13.74 -12.54 13.49
C CYS A 364 -12.96 -12.17 14.77
N LYS A 365 -13.57 -12.38 15.94
CA LYS A 365 -12.96 -12.12 17.24
C LYS A 365 -12.17 -13.34 17.73
N CYS A 366 -10.91 -13.13 18.08
CA CYS A 366 -10.10 -14.13 18.77
C CYS A 366 -10.43 -14.24 20.27
N PRO A 367 -10.20 -15.41 20.89
CA PRO A 367 -10.29 -15.57 22.35
C PRO A 367 -9.50 -14.50 23.10
N LEU A 368 -10.01 -14.05 24.25
CA LEU A 368 -9.38 -13.00 25.07
C LEU A 368 -8.25 -13.53 25.97
N ASP A 369 -8.08 -14.85 26.04
CA ASP A 369 -7.01 -15.50 26.79
C ASP A 369 -6.77 -16.95 26.32
N ASP A 370 -5.67 -17.53 26.79
CA ASP A 370 -5.35 -18.95 26.63
C ASP A 370 -6.05 -19.84 27.68
N LYS A 371 -7.17 -19.38 28.31
CA LYS A 371 -7.82 -20.18 29.36
C LYS A 371 -8.51 -21.43 28.82
N THR A 372 -8.76 -21.51 27.51
CA THR A 372 -9.29 -22.74 26.88
C THR A 372 -8.19 -23.46 26.10
N ALA A 373 -7.95 -24.73 26.44
CA ALA A 373 -6.79 -25.49 25.97
C ALA A 373 -6.82 -25.91 24.48
N THR A 374 -7.90 -25.63 23.74
CA THR A 374 -8.10 -26.17 22.39
C THR A 374 -7.83 -25.16 21.27
N TYR A 375 -8.01 -23.86 21.51
CA TYR A 375 -7.75 -22.79 20.54
C TYR A 375 -7.39 -21.50 21.29
N THR A 376 -6.10 -21.20 21.34
CA THR A 376 -5.54 -20.08 22.12
C THR A 376 -5.66 -18.75 21.37
N GLN A 377 -5.55 -17.62 22.09
CA GLN A 377 -5.54 -16.31 21.45
C GLN A 377 -4.37 -16.19 20.47
N THR A 378 -3.18 -16.60 20.91
CA THR A 378 -1.97 -16.62 20.09
C THR A 378 -2.20 -17.41 18.81
N ARG A 379 -2.80 -18.60 18.92
CA ARG A 379 -3.07 -19.46 17.77
C ARG A 379 -4.03 -18.80 16.79
N CYS A 380 -5.09 -18.19 17.30
CA CYS A 380 -6.07 -17.49 16.49
C CYS A 380 -5.46 -16.32 15.70
N LEU A 381 -4.58 -15.55 16.35
CA LEU A 381 -3.87 -14.45 15.69
C LEU A 381 -2.92 -14.95 14.60
N ASP A 382 -2.23 -16.07 14.84
CA ASP A 382 -1.38 -16.69 13.83
C ASP A 382 -2.18 -17.18 12.61
N ASP A 383 -3.36 -17.79 12.84
CA ASP A 383 -4.24 -18.25 11.76
C ASP A 383 -4.79 -17.07 10.94
N LEU A 384 -5.24 -15.99 11.60
CA LEU A 384 -5.67 -14.77 10.91
C LEU A 384 -4.54 -14.12 10.10
N ALA A 385 -3.32 -14.09 10.65
CA ALA A 385 -2.17 -13.54 9.95
C ALA A 385 -1.81 -14.37 8.71
N TYR A 386 -1.95 -15.70 8.79
CA TYR A 386 -1.72 -16.61 7.67
C TYR A 386 -2.79 -16.45 6.58
N ASP A 387 -4.06 -16.36 6.95
CA ASP A 387 -5.18 -16.24 6.01
C ASP A 387 -5.19 -14.91 5.25
N ALA A 388 -4.62 -13.86 5.86
CA ALA A 388 -4.45 -12.56 5.23
C ALA A 388 -3.33 -12.50 4.17
N LEU A 389 -2.51 -13.55 4.05
CA LEU A 389 -1.46 -13.60 3.04
C LEU A 389 -2.06 -13.96 1.67
N ASP A 390 -1.56 -13.31 0.62
CA ASP A 390 -1.90 -13.65 -0.77
C ASP A 390 -1.32 -15.01 -1.17
N ASP A 391 -1.97 -15.69 -2.10
CA ASP A 391 -1.44 -16.94 -2.68
C ASP A 391 -0.20 -16.65 -3.52
N CYS A 392 0.87 -17.43 -3.30
CA CYS A 392 2.07 -17.28 -4.13
C CYS A 392 1.74 -17.58 -5.60
N SER A 393 2.23 -16.73 -6.51
CA SER A 393 2.07 -16.91 -7.96
C SER A 393 3.42 -16.86 -8.68
N GLU A 394 3.51 -17.50 -9.84
CA GLU A 394 4.69 -17.42 -10.72
C GLU A 394 4.83 -16.05 -11.40
N GLU A 395 3.73 -15.28 -11.50
CA GLU A 395 3.67 -14.02 -12.25
C GLU A 395 4.32 -12.84 -11.52
N THR A 396 4.41 -12.87 -10.18
CA THR A 396 5.02 -11.79 -9.39
C THR A 396 6.55 -11.80 -9.42
N GLY A 397 7.17 -12.82 -10.05
CA GLY A 397 8.62 -13.00 -10.04
C GLY A 397 9.10 -13.51 -8.67
N GLU A 398 10.02 -14.46 -8.71
CA GLU A 398 10.53 -15.20 -7.56
C GLU A 398 10.75 -14.34 -6.29
N SER A 399 10.18 -14.80 -5.17
CA SER A 399 10.48 -14.40 -3.78
C SER A 399 9.92 -13.09 -3.22
N GLU A 400 8.63 -12.81 -3.37
CA GLU A 400 7.98 -11.97 -2.36
C GLU A 400 7.83 -12.79 -1.07
N ALA A 401 8.62 -12.43 -0.05
CA ALA A 401 8.51 -13.02 1.27
C ALA A 401 7.10 -12.73 1.84
N GLY A 402 6.44 -13.74 2.39
CA GLY A 402 5.14 -13.56 3.05
C GLY A 402 3.91 -13.82 2.17
N CYS A 403 3.96 -14.81 1.27
CA CYS A 403 2.77 -15.33 0.57
C CYS A 403 2.44 -16.76 1.04
N ARG A 404 1.21 -17.24 0.85
CA ARG A 404 0.82 -18.62 1.19
C ARG A 404 1.38 -19.61 0.17
N CYS A 405 2.09 -20.63 0.65
CA CYS A 405 2.50 -21.72 -0.21
C CYS A 405 1.27 -22.46 -0.78
N LEU A 406 1.33 -22.88 -2.04
CA LEU A 406 0.29 -23.69 -2.68
C LEU A 406 0.79 -25.11 -2.92
N LEU A 407 -0.14 -26.07 -2.99
CA LEU A 407 0.20 -27.45 -3.34
C LEU A 407 0.89 -27.51 -4.71
N GLY A 408 2.12 -28.03 -4.73
CA GLY A 408 2.97 -28.07 -5.91
C GLY A 408 3.75 -26.78 -6.20
N PHE A 409 3.57 -25.72 -5.40
CA PHE A 409 4.27 -24.44 -5.56
C PHE A 409 4.57 -23.79 -4.20
N ALA A 410 5.76 -24.08 -3.67
CA ALA A 410 6.22 -23.59 -2.36
C ALA A 410 7.58 -22.90 -2.45
N PRO A 411 7.66 -21.63 -2.90
CA PRO A 411 8.93 -20.92 -2.99
C PRO A 411 9.59 -20.71 -1.62
N THR A 412 10.90 -20.46 -1.58
CA THR A 412 11.66 -20.36 -0.32
C THR A 412 11.11 -19.30 0.66
N GLY A 413 10.46 -18.25 0.15
CA GLY A 413 9.88 -17.16 0.94
C GLY A 413 8.41 -17.31 1.35
N CYS A 414 7.73 -18.40 0.98
CA CYS A 414 6.32 -18.60 1.31
C CYS A 414 6.10 -19.14 2.73
N ASP A 415 4.94 -18.89 3.31
CA ASP A 415 4.53 -19.41 4.61
C ASP A 415 3.68 -20.67 4.45
N CYS A 416 3.98 -21.68 5.28
CA CYS A 416 3.28 -22.95 5.28
C CYS A 416 2.04 -22.89 6.17
N PRO A 417 0.97 -23.63 5.81
CA PRO A 417 -0.21 -23.71 6.65
C PRO A 417 0.19 -24.29 8.00
N LEU A 418 -0.20 -23.62 9.07
CA LEU A 418 0.09 -24.09 10.40
C LEU A 418 -0.76 -25.34 10.72
N PRO A 419 -0.27 -26.29 11.53
CA PRO A 419 -0.93 -27.57 11.71
C PRO A 419 -2.30 -27.38 12.39
N PRO A 420 -3.41 -27.88 11.79
CA PRO A 420 -4.73 -27.66 12.36
C PRO A 420 -4.94 -28.53 13.61
N ILE A 421 -5.51 -27.94 14.65
CA ILE A 421 -6.22 -28.68 15.70
C ILE A 421 -7.67 -28.83 15.22
N GLY A 422 -7.96 -29.88 14.43
CA GLY A 422 -9.32 -30.32 14.18
C GLY A 422 -9.92 -30.08 12.78
N ALA A 423 -9.17 -29.60 11.79
CA ALA A 423 -9.64 -29.59 10.41
C ALA A 423 -9.54 -31.00 9.77
N PRO A 424 -10.61 -31.49 9.11
CA PRO A 424 -10.52 -32.67 8.28
C PRO A 424 -9.97 -32.30 6.90
N ASN A 425 -8.83 -32.91 6.56
CA ASN A 425 -8.54 -33.30 5.18
C ASN A 425 -8.33 -32.16 4.16
N THR A 426 -7.39 -31.24 4.43
CA THR A 426 -6.64 -30.63 3.32
C THR A 426 -5.51 -31.59 2.96
N ASP A 427 -5.42 -32.01 1.70
CA ASP A 427 -4.32 -32.86 1.23
C ASP A 427 -2.94 -32.16 1.36
N TYR A 428 -2.95 -30.86 1.66
CA TYR A 428 -1.80 -30.00 1.85
C TYR A 428 -1.60 -29.62 3.33
N THR A 429 -0.78 -30.42 4.03
CA THR A 429 -0.44 -30.22 5.45
C THR A 429 0.86 -29.44 5.61
N GLU A 430 1.15 -28.90 6.80
CA GLU A 430 2.44 -28.27 7.13
C GLU A 430 3.63 -29.15 6.70
N ALA A 431 3.57 -30.45 6.99
CA ALA A 431 4.63 -31.39 6.64
C ALA A 431 4.83 -31.56 5.12
N VAL A 432 3.73 -31.54 4.35
CA VAL A 432 3.78 -31.57 2.88
C VAL A 432 4.38 -30.27 2.36
N CYS A 433 3.89 -29.12 2.86
CA CYS A 433 4.40 -27.81 2.50
C CYS A 433 5.89 -27.64 2.80
N LEU A 434 6.33 -27.99 4.01
CA LEU A 434 7.75 -27.88 4.39
C LEU A 434 8.65 -28.78 3.52
N LYS A 435 8.14 -29.94 3.10
CA LYS A 435 8.85 -30.82 2.16
C LYS A 435 8.92 -30.18 0.77
N GLU A 436 7.83 -29.64 0.25
CA GLU A 436 7.83 -28.95 -1.05
C GLU A 436 8.71 -27.70 -1.03
N LYS A 437 8.67 -26.91 0.06
CA LYS A 437 9.53 -25.75 0.29
C LYS A 437 11.01 -26.13 0.31
N LEU A 438 11.37 -27.25 0.94
CA LEU A 438 12.71 -27.80 0.90
C LEU A 438 13.13 -28.18 -0.54
N CYS A 439 12.19 -28.71 -1.32
CA CYS A 439 12.44 -29.19 -2.68
C CYS A 439 12.29 -28.13 -3.78
N HIS A 440 11.90 -26.90 -3.44
CA HIS A 440 11.92 -25.78 -4.38
C HIS A 440 13.37 -25.38 -4.74
N THR A 441 14.30 -25.43 -3.79
CA THR A 441 15.73 -25.23 -4.05
C THR A 441 16.47 -26.58 -3.97
N LEU A 442 16.71 -27.19 -5.11
CA LEU A 442 17.30 -28.53 -5.18
C LEU A 442 18.81 -28.57 -4.90
N VAL A 443 19.52 -27.43 -4.95
CA VAL A 443 20.96 -27.39 -4.69
C VAL A 443 21.28 -27.90 -3.27
N GLY A 444 22.09 -28.96 -3.19
CA GLY A 444 22.50 -29.58 -1.93
C GLY A 444 21.51 -30.59 -1.31
N GLN A 445 20.38 -30.85 -1.97
CA GLN A 445 19.39 -31.83 -1.50
C GLN A 445 19.69 -33.24 -2.02
N SER A 446 19.52 -34.26 -1.17
CA SER A 446 19.65 -35.65 -1.61
C SER A 446 18.43 -36.15 -2.38
N LYS A 447 18.61 -37.21 -3.18
CA LYS A 447 17.50 -37.91 -3.89
C LYS A 447 16.42 -38.45 -2.95
N LEU A 448 16.79 -38.83 -1.72
CA LEU A 448 15.84 -39.30 -0.71
C LEU A 448 14.97 -38.18 -0.14
N GLN A 449 15.48 -36.94 -0.14
CA GLN A 449 14.75 -35.77 0.33
C GLN A 449 13.86 -35.19 -0.78
N CYS A 450 14.40 -35.07 -1.99
CA CYS A 450 13.72 -34.52 -3.16
C CYS A 450 13.99 -35.38 -4.38
N GLU A 451 12.94 -35.87 -5.03
CA GLU A 451 13.04 -36.64 -6.27
C GLU A 451 13.73 -35.82 -7.37
N CYS A 452 14.40 -36.50 -8.30
CA CYS A 452 15.11 -35.84 -9.40
C CYS A 452 14.10 -35.33 -10.43
N LEU A 453 14.30 -34.09 -10.92
CA LEU A 453 13.50 -33.56 -12.02
C LEU A 453 13.94 -34.19 -13.34
N ALA A 454 13.01 -34.28 -14.29
CA ALA A 454 13.25 -34.90 -15.59
C ALA A 454 14.18 -34.06 -16.49
N GLU A 455 14.15 -32.73 -16.36
CA GLU A 455 14.94 -31.77 -17.13
C GLU A 455 15.46 -30.67 -16.20
N GLY A 456 16.70 -30.21 -16.41
CA GLY A 456 17.25 -29.04 -15.71
C GLY A 456 17.43 -29.17 -14.20
N ASP A 457 17.45 -30.39 -13.64
CA ASP A 457 17.74 -30.59 -12.22
C ASP A 457 19.19 -30.17 -11.93
N PRO A 458 19.43 -29.17 -11.07
CA PRO A 458 20.78 -28.67 -10.81
C PRO A 458 21.71 -29.71 -10.15
N ARG A 459 21.19 -30.87 -9.76
CA ARG A 459 21.95 -31.99 -9.19
C ARG A 459 22.31 -33.07 -10.22
N GLN A 460 21.93 -32.92 -11.49
CA GLN A 460 22.28 -33.86 -12.56
C GLN A 460 23.79 -34.13 -12.59
N GLY A 461 24.17 -35.39 -12.81
CA GLY A 461 25.55 -35.86 -12.92
C GLY A 461 26.33 -35.91 -11.61
N THR A 462 25.68 -35.67 -10.47
CA THR A 462 26.25 -35.83 -9.13
C THR A 462 25.37 -36.66 -8.20
N ILE A 463 24.10 -36.28 -8.04
CA ILE A 463 23.11 -36.96 -7.18
C ILE A 463 21.94 -37.51 -8.00
N CYS A 464 21.71 -36.93 -9.17
CA CYS A 464 20.64 -37.32 -10.09
C CYS A 464 21.24 -37.77 -11.44
N PRO A 465 20.63 -38.75 -12.11
CA PRO A 465 21.11 -39.24 -13.40
C PRO A 465 21.03 -38.14 -14.45
N VAL A 466 22.02 -38.08 -15.34
CA VAL A 466 22.00 -37.14 -16.47
C VAL A 466 21.05 -37.70 -17.54
N THR A 467 20.03 -36.94 -17.90
CA THR A 467 19.03 -37.29 -18.92
C THR A 467 19.14 -36.47 -20.21
N ASP A 468 19.79 -35.30 -20.14
CA ASP A 468 19.83 -34.32 -21.22
C ASP A 468 20.96 -34.57 -22.22
N LEU A 469 20.68 -34.47 -23.52
CA LEU A 469 21.69 -34.62 -24.58
C LEU A 469 22.55 -33.35 -24.72
N CYS A 470 23.85 -33.51 -25.00
CA CYS A 470 24.73 -32.37 -25.22
C CYS A 470 24.38 -31.58 -26.48
N THR A 471 24.05 -30.29 -26.33
CA THR A 471 23.77 -29.38 -27.46
C THR A 471 24.84 -28.28 -27.58
N GLY A 472 26.10 -28.64 -27.89
CA GLY A 472 27.16 -27.63 -28.06
C GLY A 472 28.57 -28.20 -28.05
N SER A 473 29.57 -27.30 -28.17
CA SER A 473 31.00 -27.65 -28.16
C SER A 473 31.72 -27.37 -26.84
N THR A 474 31.01 -26.88 -25.82
CA THR A 474 31.54 -26.54 -24.49
C THR A 474 30.59 -27.06 -23.43
N LEU A 475 31.12 -27.71 -22.39
CA LEU A 475 30.35 -28.29 -21.29
C LEU A 475 30.11 -27.20 -20.22
N THR A 476 28.89 -26.69 -20.13
CA THR A 476 28.46 -25.84 -19.00
C THR A 476 27.82 -26.67 -17.90
N ASP A 477 27.06 -27.69 -18.28
CA ASP A 477 26.33 -28.59 -17.40
C ASP A 477 26.57 -30.06 -17.81
N PRO A 478 26.45 -31.03 -16.89
CA PRO A 478 26.56 -32.45 -17.21
C PRO A 478 25.49 -32.85 -18.24
N CYS A 479 25.90 -33.45 -19.36
CA CYS A 479 25.00 -33.89 -20.44
C CYS A 479 25.49 -35.22 -21.03
N ILE A 480 24.58 -35.97 -21.67
CA ILE A 480 24.83 -37.23 -22.35
C ILE A 480 25.45 -36.98 -23.73
N CYS A 481 26.54 -37.70 -24.07
CA CYS A 481 27.16 -37.62 -25.39
C CYS A 481 26.20 -38.16 -26.49
N ASP A 482 26.08 -37.45 -27.62
CA ASP A 482 25.17 -37.80 -28.72
C ASP A 482 25.86 -38.56 -29.87
N GLY A 483 27.19 -38.55 -29.91
CA GLY A 483 27.98 -39.29 -30.91
C GLY A 483 28.09 -38.61 -32.26
N SER A 484 27.67 -37.34 -32.36
CA SER A 484 27.77 -36.52 -33.56
C SER A 484 29.20 -36.06 -33.87
N GLY A 485 30.16 -36.35 -32.99
CA GLY A 485 31.55 -35.92 -33.11
C GLY A 485 31.78 -34.44 -32.77
N LYS A 486 30.74 -33.76 -32.25
CA LYS A 486 30.81 -32.41 -31.69
C LYS A 486 30.70 -32.39 -30.17
N ASP A 487 30.60 -33.56 -29.55
CA ASP A 487 30.48 -33.72 -28.11
C ASP A 487 31.62 -32.98 -27.38
N PRO A 488 31.30 -32.19 -26.34
CA PRO A 488 32.33 -31.57 -25.52
C PRO A 488 33.10 -32.62 -24.72
N ALA A 489 34.37 -32.36 -24.44
CA ALA A 489 35.15 -33.21 -23.55
C ALA A 489 34.51 -33.21 -22.15
N GLY A 490 34.27 -34.39 -21.57
CA GLY A 490 33.67 -34.55 -20.25
C GLY A 490 32.16 -34.85 -20.22
N CYS A 491 31.50 -35.04 -21.37
CA CYS A 491 30.11 -35.51 -21.41
C CYS A 491 29.95 -36.92 -20.80
N LYS A 492 28.77 -37.25 -20.26
CA LYS A 492 28.46 -38.58 -19.73
C LYS A 492 28.28 -39.60 -20.86
N CYS A 493 28.98 -40.72 -20.79
CA CYS A 493 28.90 -41.78 -21.82
C CYS A 493 27.48 -42.39 -21.87
N SER A 494 27.03 -42.81 -23.06
CA SER A 494 25.74 -43.50 -23.26
C SER A 494 25.91 -44.80 -24.04
N PRO A 495 25.02 -45.80 -23.93
CA PRO A 495 25.16 -47.09 -24.63
C PRO A 495 25.37 -47.00 -26.16
N THR A 496 24.98 -45.88 -26.76
CA THR A 496 25.11 -45.63 -28.21
C THR A 496 26.25 -44.67 -28.57
N SER A 497 26.84 -43.94 -27.61
CA SER A 497 27.88 -42.95 -27.86
C SER A 497 28.91 -42.87 -26.72
N HIS A 498 30.15 -43.24 -27.05
CA HIS A 498 31.29 -43.30 -26.13
C HIS A 498 32.53 -42.64 -26.75
N PRO A 499 32.53 -41.32 -26.97
CA PRO A 499 33.73 -40.66 -27.48
C PRO A 499 34.88 -40.80 -26.47
N LYS A 500 36.13 -40.76 -26.95
CA LYS A 500 37.35 -40.97 -26.14
C LYS A 500 37.50 -40.06 -24.90
N LEU A 501 36.72 -38.98 -24.83
CA LEU A 501 36.77 -37.99 -23.74
C LEU A 501 35.47 -37.97 -22.93
N CYS A 502 34.59 -38.97 -23.07
CA CYS A 502 33.42 -39.10 -22.20
C CYS A 502 33.84 -39.61 -20.81
N VAL A 503 32.99 -39.37 -19.81
CA VAL A 503 33.17 -39.83 -18.42
C VAL A 503 31.97 -40.70 -18.05
N CYS A 504 32.20 -41.79 -17.34
CA CYS A 504 31.08 -42.61 -16.85
C CYS A 504 30.22 -41.85 -15.84
N ASP A 505 28.93 -42.14 -15.83
CA ASP A 505 28.08 -41.70 -14.74
C ASP A 505 28.25 -42.67 -13.58
N ASP A 506 28.68 -42.16 -12.42
CA ASP A 506 29.06 -42.96 -11.25
C ASP A 506 27.87 -43.14 -10.29
N ASP A 507 26.67 -42.62 -10.64
CA ASP A 507 25.46 -42.89 -9.88
C ASP A 507 25.01 -44.34 -10.10
N SER A 508 24.56 -44.97 -9.02
CA SER A 508 23.95 -46.30 -8.99
C SER A 508 22.73 -46.48 -9.89
N ASP A 509 22.08 -45.39 -10.32
CA ASP A 509 20.93 -45.42 -11.22
C ASP A 509 21.25 -44.93 -12.65
N ALA A 510 22.53 -44.79 -12.98
CA ALA A 510 22.96 -44.43 -14.32
C ALA A 510 22.38 -45.39 -15.36
N VAL A 511 21.76 -44.84 -16.40
CA VAL A 511 21.16 -45.59 -17.53
C VAL A 511 22.17 -46.53 -18.20
N PHE A 512 23.47 -46.23 -18.07
CA PHE A 512 24.55 -47.00 -18.67
C PHE A 512 25.27 -47.96 -17.70
N ASP A 513 24.97 -47.94 -16.40
CA ASP A 513 25.50 -48.90 -15.41
C ASP A 513 24.58 -50.13 -15.23
N GLU A 514 23.27 -50.01 -15.49
CA GLU A 514 22.32 -51.15 -15.45
C GLU A 514 22.38 -52.09 -16.67
N SER A 515 23.34 -51.87 -17.58
CA SER A 515 23.52 -52.62 -18.82
C SER A 515 24.25 -53.97 -18.60
N ILE A 516 24.11 -54.93 -19.52
CA ILE A 516 24.86 -56.20 -19.46
C ILE A 516 26.39 -55.98 -19.51
N ASP A 517 26.81 -54.87 -20.10
CA ASP A 517 28.19 -54.36 -20.09
C ASP A 517 28.23 -53.02 -19.33
N THR A 518 29.11 -52.85 -18.35
CA THR A 518 29.17 -51.58 -17.59
C THR A 518 29.81 -50.46 -18.41
N CYS A 519 29.55 -49.21 -18.03
CA CYS A 519 30.20 -48.07 -18.67
C CYS A 519 31.73 -48.18 -18.66
N ALA A 520 32.29 -48.63 -17.54
CA ALA A 520 33.73 -48.82 -17.38
C ALA A 520 34.26 -49.87 -18.37
N ASP A 521 33.56 -50.99 -18.53
CA ASP A 521 33.98 -52.05 -19.46
C ASP A 521 34.00 -51.55 -20.92
N VAL A 522 32.94 -50.83 -21.33
CA VAL A 522 32.82 -50.30 -22.69
C VAL A 522 33.87 -49.22 -22.94
N HIS A 523 34.07 -48.32 -22.00
CA HIS A 523 35.08 -47.27 -22.09
C HIS A 523 36.50 -47.86 -22.16
N ASP A 524 36.83 -48.85 -21.32
CA ASP A 524 38.13 -49.54 -21.32
C ASP A 524 38.36 -50.30 -22.62
N TYR A 525 37.35 -51.04 -23.10
CA TYR A 525 37.40 -51.66 -24.41
C TYR A 525 37.66 -50.59 -25.46
N ASP A 526 36.96 -49.45 -25.42
CA ASP A 526 37.02 -48.47 -26.48
C ASP A 526 38.36 -47.74 -26.63
N GLN A 527 39.14 -47.69 -25.55
CA GLN A 527 40.50 -47.15 -25.53
C GLN A 527 41.56 -48.09 -26.14
N LEU A 528 41.27 -49.37 -26.33
CA LEU A 528 42.20 -50.31 -26.95
C LEU A 528 42.43 -49.96 -28.44
N ASP A 529 43.68 -49.96 -28.87
CA ASP A 529 44.04 -49.79 -30.29
C ASP A 529 43.61 -51.02 -31.11
N ALA A 530 43.39 -50.86 -32.42
CA ALA A 530 43.12 -51.98 -33.31
C ALA A 530 44.37 -52.86 -33.50
N CYS A 531 44.22 -54.19 -33.44
CA CYS A 531 45.34 -55.09 -33.66
C CYS A 531 45.92 -54.98 -35.09
N THR A 532 47.24 -54.90 -35.20
CA THR A 532 47.94 -54.67 -36.48
C THR A 532 48.69 -55.88 -37.06
N ALA A 533 48.77 -57.01 -36.33
CA ALA A 533 49.52 -58.21 -36.76
C ALA A 533 48.77 -59.54 -36.50
N ASP A 534 49.06 -60.57 -37.31
CA ASP A 534 48.51 -61.93 -37.20
C ASP A 534 49.13 -62.79 -36.08
N THR A 535 50.20 -62.31 -35.44
CA THR A 535 50.90 -63.02 -34.37
C THR A 535 50.82 -62.22 -33.09
N GLY A 536 50.10 -62.76 -32.09
CA GLY A 536 49.86 -62.11 -30.81
C GLY A 536 51.15 -61.75 -30.08
N ALA A 537 51.31 -60.47 -29.75
CA ALA A 537 52.09 -60.08 -28.59
C ALA A 537 51.25 -60.44 -27.35
N ALA A 538 51.88 -61.09 -26.38
CA ALA A 538 51.20 -61.59 -25.19
C ALA A 538 50.47 -60.46 -24.44
N GLY A 539 49.15 -60.61 -24.29
CA GLY A 539 48.38 -59.96 -23.22
C GLY A 539 47.41 -58.84 -23.60
N GLY A 540 46.32 -59.13 -24.33
CA GLY A 540 45.08 -58.34 -24.22
C GLY A 540 45.10 -56.89 -24.73
N SER A 541 46.18 -56.43 -25.37
CA SER A 541 46.45 -54.99 -25.55
C SER A 541 45.79 -54.32 -26.75
N CYS A 542 44.93 -55.02 -27.51
CA CYS A 542 44.30 -54.47 -28.70
C CYS A 542 42.92 -55.08 -29.00
N LYS A 543 42.05 -54.32 -29.68
CA LYS A 543 40.74 -54.77 -30.18
C LYS A 543 40.93 -55.66 -31.41
N CYS A 544 40.24 -56.80 -31.42
CA CYS A 544 40.14 -57.61 -32.63
C CYS A 544 39.42 -56.82 -33.74
N VAL A 545 39.85 -56.98 -34.98
CA VAL A 545 39.15 -56.43 -36.15
C VAL A 545 38.84 -57.56 -37.13
N ALA A 546 37.79 -57.40 -37.94
CA ALA A 546 37.36 -58.43 -38.89
C ALA A 546 38.52 -58.93 -39.76
N GLY A 547 38.75 -60.24 -39.75
CA GLY A 547 39.85 -60.91 -40.45
C GLY A 547 41.21 -60.84 -39.74
N LYS A 548 41.31 -60.22 -38.55
CA LYS A 548 42.51 -60.09 -37.70
C LYS A 548 42.15 -60.24 -36.22
N ALA A 549 41.94 -61.49 -35.81
CA ALA A 549 41.62 -61.88 -34.43
C ALA A 549 42.71 -62.77 -33.82
N PRO A 550 43.90 -62.22 -33.45
CA PRO A 550 44.92 -63.01 -32.79
C PRO A 550 44.42 -63.53 -31.43
N LYS A 551 45.03 -64.62 -30.94
CA LYS A 551 44.59 -65.34 -29.74
C LYS A 551 44.31 -64.43 -28.52
N ASP A 552 45.10 -63.38 -28.33
CA ASP A 552 45.07 -62.52 -27.15
C ASP A 552 44.40 -61.15 -27.39
N CYS A 553 43.71 -60.92 -28.51
CA CYS A 553 42.97 -59.65 -28.69
C CYS A 553 41.68 -59.62 -27.86
N SER A 554 41.17 -58.43 -27.57
CA SER A 554 39.87 -58.25 -26.90
C SER A 554 38.75 -58.21 -27.93
N CYS A 555 37.71 -59.01 -27.74
CA CYS A 555 36.52 -58.98 -28.59
C CYS A 555 35.58 -57.86 -28.18
N PRO A 556 34.73 -57.35 -29.12
CA PRO A 556 33.64 -56.44 -28.78
C PRO A 556 32.81 -56.99 -27.64
N LEU A 557 32.24 -56.09 -26.84
CA LEU A 557 31.31 -56.43 -25.76
C LEU A 557 29.94 -56.82 -26.36
N GLU A 558 29.03 -57.35 -25.54
CA GLU A 558 27.75 -57.89 -26.05
C GLU A 558 26.87 -56.81 -26.68
N THR A 559 26.94 -55.59 -26.15
CA THR A 559 26.13 -54.45 -26.57
C THR A 559 26.80 -53.54 -27.59
N THR A 560 28.07 -53.78 -27.94
CA THR A 560 28.82 -52.88 -28.83
C THR A 560 28.16 -52.82 -30.22
N PRO A 561 27.66 -51.65 -30.67
CA PRO A 561 26.98 -51.56 -31.96
C PRO A 561 27.97 -51.75 -33.12
N GLY A 562 27.71 -52.70 -34.02
CA GLY A 562 28.56 -52.89 -35.19
C GLY A 562 28.33 -54.18 -35.96
N ALA A 563 28.83 -54.22 -37.20
CA ALA A 563 28.76 -55.42 -38.03
C ALA A 563 29.70 -56.55 -37.55
N TYR A 564 30.71 -56.21 -36.74
CA TYR A 564 31.64 -57.16 -36.12
C TYR A 564 31.25 -57.37 -34.66
N THR A 565 30.42 -58.38 -34.41
CA THR A 565 29.88 -58.68 -33.06
C THR A 565 30.84 -59.53 -32.25
N LYS A 566 30.63 -59.61 -30.93
CA LYS A 566 31.37 -60.52 -30.05
C LYS A 566 31.36 -61.96 -30.55
N ALA A 567 30.21 -62.46 -31.00
CA ALA A 567 30.07 -63.80 -31.54
C ALA A 567 30.91 -64.02 -32.82
N ILE A 568 30.94 -63.04 -33.73
CA ILE A 568 31.79 -63.09 -34.94
C ILE A 568 33.26 -63.08 -34.52
N CYS A 569 33.62 -62.21 -33.58
CA CYS A 569 34.99 -62.10 -33.09
C CYS A 569 35.51 -63.37 -32.41
N GLU A 570 34.72 -63.97 -31.52
CA GLU A 570 35.09 -65.22 -30.84
C GLU A 570 35.19 -66.36 -31.84
N ALA A 571 34.32 -66.42 -32.86
CA ALA A 571 34.45 -67.39 -33.95
C ALA A 571 35.74 -67.20 -34.77
N GLU A 572 36.11 -65.95 -35.08
CA GLU A 572 37.36 -65.64 -35.78
C GLU A 572 38.61 -65.98 -34.95
N LYS A 573 38.59 -65.72 -33.64
CA LYS A 573 39.67 -66.14 -32.72
C LYS A 573 39.86 -67.66 -32.76
N ILE A 574 38.78 -68.42 -32.72
CA ILE A 574 38.82 -69.89 -32.80
C ILE A 574 39.36 -70.33 -34.16
N ALA A 575 38.96 -69.67 -35.25
CA ALA A 575 39.45 -69.96 -36.59
C ALA A 575 40.96 -69.68 -36.75
N ALA A 576 41.48 -68.67 -36.04
CA ALA A 576 42.88 -68.30 -36.02
C ALA A 576 43.78 -69.25 -35.19
N LEU A 577 43.20 -70.13 -34.37
CA LEU A 577 43.98 -71.13 -33.63
C LEU A 577 44.66 -72.14 -34.59
N PRO A 578 45.89 -72.58 -34.28
CA PRO A 578 46.54 -73.64 -35.04
C PRO A 578 45.77 -74.96 -34.90
N ALA A 579 45.86 -75.84 -35.90
CA ALA A 579 45.32 -77.18 -35.81
C ALA A 579 46.04 -77.98 -34.72
N CYS A 580 45.31 -78.73 -33.90
CA CYS A 580 45.95 -79.68 -32.98
C CYS A 580 46.66 -80.75 -33.82
N ASP A 581 47.98 -80.88 -33.66
CA ASP A 581 48.76 -81.86 -34.40
C ASP A 581 48.68 -83.25 -33.75
N GLY A 582 49.01 -84.30 -34.50
CA GLY A 582 49.02 -85.67 -33.97
C GLY A 582 50.10 -85.95 -32.91
N GLN A 583 50.87 -84.94 -32.50
CA GLN A 583 51.83 -85.00 -31.38
C GLN A 583 51.25 -84.39 -30.10
N SER A 584 50.09 -83.74 -30.18
CA SER A 584 49.40 -83.14 -29.04
C SER A 584 48.97 -84.22 -28.05
N SER A 585 49.15 -83.95 -26.75
CA SER A 585 48.72 -84.83 -25.67
C SER A 585 47.21 -85.13 -25.74
N ALA A 586 46.77 -86.23 -25.13
CA ALA A 586 45.35 -86.59 -25.05
C ALA A 586 44.45 -85.48 -24.45
N SER A 587 45.05 -84.52 -23.72
CA SER A 587 44.47 -83.24 -23.33
C SER A 587 45.41 -82.10 -23.74
N VAL A 588 44.84 -81.01 -24.24
CA VAL A 588 45.53 -79.73 -24.50
C VAL A 588 45.05 -78.67 -23.50
N SER A 589 45.74 -77.54 -23.37
CA SER A 589 45.20 -76.42 -22.59
C SER A 589 44.05 -75.75 -23.35
N PRO A 590 43.01 -75.25 -22.68
CA PRO A 590 41.91 -74.55 -23.35
C PRO A 590 42.40 -73.42 -24.28
N ASN A 591 41.75 -73.22 -25.42
CA ASN A 591 42.05 -72.15 -26.39
C ASN A 591 43.48 -72.15 -26.95
N THR A 592 44.12 -73.33 -27.07
CA THR A 592 45.48 -73.45 -27.65
C THR A 592 45.50 -73.93 -29.09
N CYS A 593 44.60 -74.82 -29.47
CA CYS A 593 44.49 -75.34 -30.83
C CYS A 593 43.03 -75.73 -31.15
N LYS A 594 42.70 -75.79 -32.44
CA LYS A 594 41.39 -76.23 -32.93
C LYS A 594 41.41 -77.70 -33.35
N CYS A 595 40.31 -78.39 -33.11
CA CYS A 595 40.19 -79.80 -33.44
C CYS A 595 40.16 -80.03 -34.96
N VAL A 596 40.67 -81.18 -35.40
CA VAL A 596 40.68 -81.58 -36.82
C VAL A 596 40.02 -82.95 -36.99
N GLU A 597 39.56 -83.26 -38.20
CA GLU A 597 38.87 -84.51 -38.50
C GLU A 597 39.75 -85.71 -38.13
N GLY A 598 39.27 -86.55 -37.21
CA GLY A 598 40.01 -87.71 -36.68
C GLY A 598 40.96 -87.43 -35.50
N HIS A 599 41.07 -86.19 -35.01
CA HIS A 599 41.89 -85.86 -33.83
C HIS A 599 41.24 -84.77 -32.95
N THR A 600 40.69 -85.19 -31.81
CA THR A 600 39.93 -84.34 -30.86
C THR A 600 40.44 -84.55 -29.42
N PRO A 601 41.63 -84.02 -29.06
CA PRO A 601 42.11 -84.10 -27.68
C PRO A 601 41.18 -83.35 -26.72
N GLU A 602 41.15 -83.80 -25.46
CA GLU A 602 40.35 -83.16 -24.41
C GLU A 602 40.75 -81.68 -24.27
N ASN A 603 39.75 -80.79 -24.17
CA ASN A 603 39.89 -79.32 -24.17
C ASN A 603 40.34 -78.67 -25.51
N CYS A 604 40.36 -79.39 -26.64
CA CYS A 604 40.50 -78.74 -27.95
C CYS A 604 39.21 -77.97 -28.32
N VAL A 605 39.35 -76.85 -29.04
CA VAL A 605 38.19 -76.06 -29.46
C VAL A 605 37.65 -76.59 -30.78
N CYS A 606 36.46 -77.18 -30.75
CA CYS A 606 35.78 -77.69 -31.95
C CYS A 606 35.04 -76.54 -32.65
N PRO A 607 35.36 -76.19 -33.92
CA PRO A 607 34.51 -75.27 -34.66
C PRO A 607 33.14 -75.91 -34.85
N VAL A 608 32.11 -75.32 -34.24
CA VAL A 608 30.72 -75.65 -34.54
C VAL A 608 30.47 -75.13 -35.95
N VAL A 609 30.25 -76.00 -36.93
CA VAL A 609 29.97 -75.57 -38.32
C VAL A 609 28.63 -74.82 -38.32
N PRO A 610 28.57 -73.50 -38.54
CA PRO A 610 27.31 -72.80 -38.73
C PRO A 610 26.92 -72.98 -40.20
N ALA A 611 25.84 -73.70 -40.46
CA ALA A 611 25.22 -73.62 -41.77
C ALA A 611 24.70 -72.19 -41.98
N GLN A 612 25.20 -71.54 -43.04
CA GLN A 612 24.79 -70.25 -43.59
C GLN A 612 25.22 -68.98 -42.84
N LEU A 613 26.25 -68.32 -43.38
CA LEU A 613 26.44 -66.86 -43.35
C LEU A 613 27.46 -66.48 -44.46
N ALA A 614 26.95 -66.38 -45.69
CA ALA A 614 27.59 -65.71 -46.82
C ALA A 614 26.54 -65.46 -47.93
N THR A 615 25.65 -64.49 -47.68
CA THR A 615 25.05 -63.59 -48.69
C THR A 615 24.68 -62.30 -48.01
#